data_AF-A0A9D8DZI4-F1
#
_entry.id   AF-A0A9D8DZI4-F1
#
_cell.length_a   1.000
_cell.length_b   1.000
_cell.length_c   1.000
_cell.angle_alpha   90.00
_cell.angle_beta   90.00
_cell.angle_gamma   90.00
#
_symmetry.space_group_name_H-M   'P 1'
#
loop_
_entity.id
_entity.type
_entity.pdbx_description
1 polymer ?
#
loop_
_entity_poly.entity_id
_entity_poly.type
_entity_poly.pdbx_seq_one_letter_code
_entity_poly.pdbx_strand_id
1 'polypeptide(L)'
;MSDDTPEIAEPGGDVEIIKDMDVDLDGDGTIDGHVRIEVERIDVDGDGTTDIVVVTETTTVDMTGDGTVAGAEITEAVLMDLDGDGTAEAVTITRTTVVDVDGDGIPDIAEVEEIDLSAIPDPERPQA
;
A
#
# COMPACT_ATOMS: atom_id res chain seq x y z
N MET A 1 35.83 -8.79 -11.01
CA MET A 1 35.13 -8.30 -9.81
C MET A 1 33.68 -8.60 -10.10
N SER A 2 33.15 -9.64 -9.49
CA SER A 2 31.75 -10.03 -9.66
C SER A 2 30.93 -9.01 -8.89
N ASP A 3 30.04 -8.33 -9.61
CA ASP A 3 29.08 -7.39 -9.07
C ASP A 3 28.02 -8.23 -8.37
N ASP A 4 28.19 -8.40 -7.06
CA ASP A 4 27.28 -9.12 -6.18
C ASP A 4 26.29 -8.07 -5.63
N THR A 5 25.52 -7.49 -6.54
CA THR A 5 24.36 -6.68 -6.19
C THR A 5 23.36 -7.65 -5.59
N PRO A 6 22.92 -7.46 -4.33
CA PRO A 6 21.85 -8.29 -3.80
C PRO A 6 20.65 -8.11 -4.72
N GLU A 7 20.29 -9.18 -5.41
CA GLU A 7 18.99 -9.36 -6.04
C GLU A 7 17.99 -9.20 -4.91
N ILE A 8 17.42 -8.00 -4.79
CA ILE A 8 16.20 -7.79 -4.04
C ILE A 8 15.24 -8.84 -4.59
N ALA A 9 14.87 -9.81 -3.76
CA ALA A 9 13.93 -10.85 -4.14
C ALA A 9 12.72 -10.15 -4.76
N GLU A 10 12.46 -10.41 -6.04
CA GLU A 10 11.19 -10.01 -6.64
C GLU A 10 10.12 -10.62 -5.74
N PRO A 11 9.24 -9.82 -5.12
CA PRO A 11 8.19 -10.40 -4.31
C PRO A 11 7.37 -11.29 -5.25
N GLY A 12 7.23 -12.56 -4.89
CA GLY A 12 6.74 -13.61 -5.78
C GLY A 12 5.25 -13.51 -6.12
N GLY A 13 4.61 -12.36 -5.89
CA GLY A 13 3.21 -12.13 -6.12
C GLY A 13 2.91 -11.46 -7.46
N ASP A 14 1.74 -11.77 -8.00
CA ASP A 14 1.17 -11.05 -9.13
C ASP A 14 0.62 -9.70 -8.66
N VAL A 15 1.31 -8.61 -9.01
CA VAL A 15 0.83 -7.24 -8.77
C VAL A 15 -0.14 -6.82 -9.86
N GLU A 16 -1.38 -6.54 -9.47
CA GLU A 16 -2.47 -6.08 -10.32
C GLU A 16 -2.81 -4.62 -10.01
N ILE A 17 -2.75 -3.75 -11.02
CA ILE A 17 -3.22 -2.37 -10.90
C ILE A 17 -4.71 -2.36 -11.20
N ILE A 18 -5.53 -2.22 -10.15
CA ILE A 18 -7.00 -2.23 -10.29
C ILE A 18 -7.59 -0.84 -10.47
N LYS A 19 -6.82 0.21 -10.13
CA LYS A 19 -7.19 1.61 -10.36
C LYS A 19 -5.95 2.45 -10.60
N ASP A 20 -6.04 3.30 -11.61
CA ASP A 20 -5.03 4.29 -11.94
C ASP A 20 -5.77 5.48 -12.56
N MET A 21 -5.73 6.63 -11.89
CA MET A 21 -6.55 7.79 -12.22
C MET A 21 -5.81 9.09 -11.92
N ASP A 22 -5.68 9.91 -12.95
CA ASP A 22 -5.32 11.31 -12.84
C ASP A 22 -6.56 12.18 -12.58
N VAL A 23 -6.37 13.23 -11.79
CA VAL A 23 -7.38 14.22 -11.43
C VAL A 23 -6.86 15.61 -11.80
N ASP A 24 -7.58 16.28 -12.69
CA ASP A 24 -7.41 17.69 -13.08
C ASP A 24 -8.72 18.40 -12.69
N LEU A 25 -8.70 19.10 -11.56
CA LEU A 25 -9.87 19.73 -10.95
C LEU A 25 -10.23 21.05 -11.61
N ASP A 26 -9.24 21.80 -12.09
CA ASP A 26 -9.46 23.13 -12.67
C ASP A 26 -9.48 23.15 -14.21
N GLY A 27 -9.07 22.05 -14.85
CA GLY A 27 -9.12 21.83 -16.28
C GLY A 27 -8.00 22.54 -17.05
N ASP A 28 -6.91 22.90 -16.38
CA ASP A 28 -5.79 23.60 -17.01
C ASP A 28 -4.82 22.65 -17.76
N GLY A 29 -5.00 21.34 -17.60
CA GLY A 29 -4.19 20.29 -18.22
C GLY A 29 -3.00 19.81 -17.39
N THR A 30 -2.82 20.37 -16.19
CA THR A 30 -1.91 19.89 -15.14
C THR A 30 -2.67 18.94 -14.22
N ILE A 31 -1.98 17.93 -13.70
CA ILE A 31 -2.61 16.96 -12.79
C ILE A 31 -2.52 17.49 -11.37
N ASP A 32 -3.67 17.80 -10.77
CA ASP A 32 -3.81 18.22 -9.37
C ASP A 32 -3.73 17.04 -8.41
N GLY A 33 -3.99 15.82 -8.88
CA GLY A 33 -3.86 14.64 -8.04
C GLY A 33 -3.87 13.34 -8.80
N HIS A 34 -3.34 12.30 -8.18
CA HIS A 34 -3.26 10.96 -8.75
C HIS A 34 -3.69 9.95 -7.71
N VAL A 35 -4.47 8.95 -8.13
CA VAL A 35 -4.90 7.84 -7.29
C VAL A 35 -4.56 6.54 -7.98
N ARG A 36 -3.83 5.69 -7.28
CA ARG A 36 -3.43 4.36 -7.73
C ARG A 36 -3.77 3.31 -6.68
N ILE A 37 -4.38 2.21 -7.10
CA ILE A 37 -4.63 1.05 -6.24
C ILE A 37 -4.00 -0.19 -6.89
N GLU A 38 -3.11 -0.81 -6.14
CA GLU A 38 -2.40 -2.04 -6.48
C GLU A 38 -2.84 -3.15 -5.54
N VAL A 39 -3.02 -4.35 -6.10
CA VAL A 39 -3.30 -5.56 -5.34
C VAL A 39 -2.24 -6.58 -5.69
N GLU A 40 -1.48 -7.02 -4.70
CA GLU A 40 -0.55 -8.14 -4.82
C GLU A 40 -1.16 -9.37 -4.15
N ARG A 41 -1.02 -10.52 -4.81
CA ARG A 41 -1.47 -11.81 -4.29
C ARG A 41 -0.26 -12.74 -4.21
N ILE A 42 -0.09 -13.39 -3.07
CA ILE A 42 1.07 -14.25 -2.81
C ILE A 42 0.55 -15.60 -2.35
N ASP A 43 0.98 -16.64 -3.06
CA ASP A 43 0.82 -18.06 -2.70
C ASP A 43 2.17 -18.50 -2.08
N VAL A 44 2.21 -18.60 -0.75
CA VAL A 44 3.45 -18.90 -0.01
C VAL A 44 3.73 -20.40 0.08
N ASP A 45 2.71 -21.24 -0.03
CA ASP A 45 2.86 -22.70 0.10
C ASP A 45 2.83 -23.47 -1.24
N GLY A 46 2.44 -22.78 -2.32
CA GLY A 46 2.45 -23.25 -3.70
C GLY A 46 1.28 -24.16 -4.06
N ASP A 47 0.18 -24.14 -3.30
CA ASP A 47 -0.99 -24.97 -3.56
C ASP A 47 -1.92 -24.44 -4.67
N GLY A 48 -1.67 -23.21 -5.13
CA GLY A 48 -2.45 -22.52 -6.15
C GLY A 48 -3.57 -21.63 -5.60
N THR A 49 -3.65 -21.49 -4.28
CA THR A 49 -4.54 -20.57 -3.55
C THR A 49 -3.73 -19.38 -3.06
N THR A 50 -4.36 -18.22 -2.97
CA THR A 50 -3.69 -17.02 -2.43
C THR A 50 -3.72 -17.06 -0.91
N ASP A 51 -2.56 -17.00 -0.29
CA ASP A 51 -2.41 -16.96 1.17
C ASP A 51 -2.34 -15.53 1.70
N ILE A 52 -1.72 -14.63 0.94
CA ILE A 52 -1.53 -13.23 1.35
C ILE A 52 -2.05 -12.30 0.25
N VAL A 53 -2.83 -11.31 0.66
CA VAL A 53 -3.28 -10.22 -0.20
C VAL A 53 -2.74 -8.91 0.38
N VAL A 54 -1.97 -8.19 -0.42
CA VAL A 54 -1.53 -6.83 -0.12
C VAL A 54 -2.29 -5.87 -1.01
N VAL A 55 -2.93 -4.86 -0.43
CA VAL A 55 -3.61 -3.79 -1.16
C VAL A 55 -2.95 -2.47 -0.81
N THR A 56 -2.41 -1.80 -1.82
CA THR A 56 -1.75 -0.50 -1.66
C THR A 56 -2.52 0.56 -2.42
N GLU A 57 -3.10 1.51 -1.69
CA GLU A 57 -3.71 2.72 -2.26
C GLU A 57 -2.75 3.89 -2.06
N THR A 58 -2.32 4.50 -3.15
CA THR A 58 -1.51 5.72 -3.17
C THR A 58 -2.35 6.86 -3.72
N THR A 59 -2.44 7.95 -2.96
CA THR A 59 -3.04 9.21 -3.40
C THR A 59 -2.00 10.31 -3.29
N THR A 60 -1.80 11.08 -4.35
CA THR A 60 -0.97 12.30 -4.34
C THR A 60 -1.79 13.49 -4.74
N VAL A 61 -1.42 14.67 -4.25
CA VAL A 61 -2.06 15.95 -4.56
C VAL A 61 -0.98 17.00 -4.78
N ASP A 62 -1.09 17.74 -5.88
CA ASP A 62 -0.42 19.01 -6.13
C ASP A 62 -1.46 20.13 -5.94
N MET A 63 -1.31 20.91 -4.87
CA MET A 63 -2.25 22.01 -4.57
C MET A 63 -1.93 23.30 -5.34
N THR A 64 -0.80 23.35 -6.04
CA THR A 64 -0.24 24.55 -6.65
C THR A 64 -0.26 24.51 -8.18
N GLY A 65 -0.41 23.31 -8.76
CA GLY A 65 -0.41 23.09 -10.21
C GLY A 65 0.96 23.33 -10.85
N ASP A 66 2.05 23.20 -10.09
CA ASP A 66 3.41 23.40 -10.60
C ASP A 66 4.14 22.08 -10.94
N GLY A 67 3.46 20.95 -10.74
CA GLY A 67 3.95 19.60 -10.95
C GLY A 67 4.63 18.99 -9.72
N THR A 68 4.69 19.72 -8.59
CA THR A 68 5.28 19.24 -7.33
C THR A 68 4.18 18.72 -6.41
N VAL A 69 4.36 17.50 -5.91
CA VAL A 69 3.40 16.90 -4.97
C VAL A 69 3.47 17.65 -3.64
N ALA A 70 2.39 18.33 -3.28
CA ALA A 70 2.22 19.03 -2.01
C ALA A 70 1.80 18.07 -0.88
N GLY A 71 1.18 16.94 -1.22
CA GLY A 71 0.82 15.93 -0.22
C GLY A 71 0.62 14.56 -0.83
N ALA A 72 0.95 13.52 -0.05
CA ALA A 72 0.68 12.15 -0.43
C ALA A 72 0.19 11.33 0.76
N GLU A 73 -0.65 10.37 0.45
CA GLU A 73 -1.13 9.36 1.38
C GLU A 73 -0.97 7.98 0.76
N ILE A 74 -0.37 7.06 1.51
CA ILE A 74 -0.23 5.66 1.14
C ILE A 74 -0.91 4.84 2.22
N THR A 75 -1.95 4.11 1.85
CA THR A 75 -2.58 3.11 2.72
C THR A 75 -2.23 1.73 2.20
N GLU A 76 -1.58 0.92 3.01
CA GLU A 76 -1.26 -0.47 2.74
C GLU A 76 -2.07 -1.36 3.69
N ALA A 77 -2.78 -2.33 3.14
CA ALA A 77 -3.49 -3.35 3.90
C ALA A 77 -2.95 -4.73 3.54
N VAL A 78 -2.45 -5.46 4.53
CA VAL A 78 -1.96 -6.83 4.37
C VAL A 78 -2.94 -7.77 5.07
N LEU A 79 -3.51 -8.70 4.32
CA LEU A 79 -4.38 -9.76 4.81
C LEU A 79 -3.66 -11.09 4.62
N MET A 80 -3.65 -11.94 5.65
CA MET A 80 -3.06 -13.27 5.61
C MET A 80 -4.11 -14.31 6.00
N ASP A 81 -4.25 -15.35 5.18
CA ASP A 81 -5.07 -16.56 5.33
C ASP A 81 -4.16 -17.76 5.07
N LEU A 82 -3.37 -18.16 6.07
CA LEU A 82 -2.33 -19.18 5.93
C LEU A 82 -2.84 -20.61 6.05
N ASP A 83 -4.07 -20.81 6.57
CA ASP A 83 -4.71 -22.12 6.60
C ASP A 83 -5.70 -22.36 5.46
N GLY A 84 -5.97 -21.33 4.65
CA GLY A 84 -6.74 -21.40 3.41
C GLY A 84 -8.23 -21.61 3.64
N ASP A 85 -8.74 -21.28 4.84
CA ASP A 85 -10.15 -21.47 5.18
C ASP A 85 -11.07 -20.36 4.65
N GLY A 86 -10.49 -19.29 4.08
CA GLY A 86 -11.16 -18.12 3.55
C GLY A 86 -11.33 -16.98 4.57
N THR A 87 -10.78 -17.14 5.78
CA THR A 87 -10.81 -16.15 6.86
C THR A 87 -9.39 -15.69 7.15
N ALA A 88 -9.13 -14.39 6.96
CA ALA A 88 -7.83 -13.85 7.32
C ALA A 88 -7.55 -14.01 8.82
N GLU A 89 -6.44 -14.65 9.19
CA GLU A 89 -6.00 -14.75 10.59
C GLU A 89 -5.26 -13.50 11.05
N ALA A 90 -4.69 -12.74 10.11
CA ALA A 90 -4.03 -11.47 10.40
C ALA A 90 -4.43 -10.41 9.38
N VAL A 91 -4.68 -9.20 9.89
CA VAL A 91 -4.86 -8.00 9.07
C VAL A 91 -4.02 -6.88 9.68
N THR A 92 -3.12 -6.32 8.88
CA THR A 92 -2.33 -5.13 9.23
C THR A 92 -2.68 -4.02 8.26
N ILE A 93 -2.97 -2.83 8.77
CA ILE A 93 -3.22 -1.64 7.96
C ILE A 93 -2.22 -0.56 8.37
N THR A 94 -1.42 -0.11 7.42
CA THR A 94 -0.46 0.98 7.60
C THR A 94 -0.89 2.15 6.74
N ARG A 95 -1.02 3.33 7.35
CA ARG A 95 -1.31 4.58 6.66
C ARG A 95 -0.15 5.54 6.85
N THR A 96 0.44 5.97 5.76
CA THR A 96 1.52 6.96 5.73
C THR A 96 0.98 8.22 5.09
N THR A 97 1.13 9.36 5.76
CA THR A 97 0.75 10.68 5.24
C THR A 97 1.96 11.58 5.23
N VAL A 98 2.23 12.25 4.11
CA VAL A 98 3.27 13.26 3.97
C VAL A 98 2.70 14.54 3.39
N VAL A 99 3.20 15.69 3.85
CA VAL A 99 2.80 17.01 3.37
C VAL A 99 4.03 17.91 3.27
N ASP A 100 4.20 18.55 2.12
CA ASP A 100 5.14 19.62 1.83
C ASP A 100 4.34 20.93 1.78
N VAL A 101 4.53 21.78 2.79
CA VAL A 101 3.74 23.01 2.97
C VAL A 101 4.41 24.19 2.28
N ASP A 102 5.74 24.20 2.17
CA ASP A 102 6.50 25.31 1.59
C ASP A 102 6.90 25.10 0.12
N GLY A 103 6.68 23.90 -0.42
CA GLY A 103 6.83 23.57 -1.83
C GLY A 103 8.28 23.40 -2.25
N ASP A 104 9.19 23.09 -1.32
CA ASP A 104 10.61 22.87 -1.64
C ASP A 104 10.93 21.44 -2.11
N GLY A 105 9.93 20.55 -2.11
CA GLY A 105 10.00 19.15 -2.48
C GLY A 105 10.41 18.22 -1.32
N ILE A 106 10.56 18.74 -0.11
CA ILE A 106 10.86 17.98 1.11
C ILE A 106 9.63 18.01 2.02
N PRO A 107 9.11 16.85 2.47
CA PRO A 107 7.99 16.84 3.40
C PRO A 107 8.31 17.55 4.72
N ASP A 108 7.48 18.52 5.07
CA ASP A 108 7.47 19.18 6.39
C ASP A 108 6.81 18.29 7.45
N ILE A 109 5.80 17.53 7.04
CA ILE A 109 5.02 16.64 7.90
C ILE A 109 5.12 15.24 7.34
N ALA A 110 5.40 14.29 8.22
CA ALA A 110 5.32 12.87 7.94
C ALA A 110 4.72 12.14 9.15
N GLU A 111 3.67 11.37 8.91
CA GLU A 111 2.96 10.57 9.91
C GLU A 111 2.80 9.15 9.40
N VAL A 112 2.94 8.18 10.31
CA VAL A 112 2.69 6.77 10.06
C VAL A 112 1.79 6.24 11.16
N GLU A 113 0.64 5.73 10.77
CA GLU A 113 -0.32 5.04 11.62
C GLU A 113 -0.33 3.56 11.25
N GLU A 114 -0.30 2.67 12.24
CA GLU A 114 -0.40 1.23 12.02
C GLU A 114 -1.51 0.66 12.92
N ILE A 115 -2.35 -0.19 12.34
CA ILE A 115 -3.38 -0.95 13.03
C ILE A 115 -3.11 -2.43 12.76
N ASP A 116 -2.78 -3.16 13.83
CA ASP A 116 -2.64 -4.61 13.81
C ASP A 116 -3.87 -5.28 14.43
N LEU A 117 -4.61 -6.03 13.61
CA LEU A 117 -5.80 -6.78 14.01
C LEU A 117 -5.52 -8.26 14.28
N SER A 118 -4.27 -8.73 14.14
CA SER A 118 -3.87 -10.11 14.46
C SER A 118 -3.98 -10.44 15.96
N ALA A 119 -4.00 -9.41 16.82
CA ALA A 119 -4.05 -9.54 18.27
C ALA A 119 -5.47 -9.66 18.84
N ILE A 120 -6.53 -9.61 18.02
CA ILE A 120 -7.90 -9.83 18.49
C ILE A 120 -8.13 -11.34 18.60
N PRO A 121 -8.27 -11.91 19.81
CA PRO A 121 -8.47 -13.34 19.94
C PRO A 121 -9.78 -13.72 19.27
N ASP A 122 -9.69 -14.71 18.38
CA ASP A 122 -10.85 -15.42 17.88
C ASP A 122 -11.68 -15.94 19.08
N PRO A 123 -12.92 -15.47 19.28
CA PRO A 123 -13.75 -15.89 20.40
C PRO A 123 -14.08 -17.40 20.34
N GLU A 124 -13.90 -18.06 19.19
CA GLU A 124 -14.18 -19.48 18.99
C GLU A 124 -12.94 -20.38 19.05
N ARG A 125 -11.71 -19.82 19.07
CA ARG A 125 -10.48 -20.61 19.24
C ARG A 125 -10.29 -20.97 20.72
N PRO A 126 -10.36 -22.26 21.11
CA PRO A 126 -10.08 -22.66 22.48
C PRO A 126 -8.65 -22.27 22.83
N GLN A 127 -8.47 -21.47 23.88
CA GLN A 127 -7.14 -21.21 24.40
C GLN A 127 -6.62 -22.52 25.01
N ALA A 128 -5.54 -23.05 24.40
CA ALA A 128 -4.87 -24.26 24.86
C ALA A 128 -4.04 -24.01 26.12
#